data_AF-A0A6C0JXI5-F1
#
_entry.id   AF-A0A6C0JXI5-F1
#
_cell.length_a   1.000
_cell.length_b   1.000
_cell.length_c   1.000
_cell.angle_alpha   90.00
_cell.angle_beta   90.00
_cell.angle_gamma   90.00
#
_symmetry.space_group_name_H-M   'P 1'
#
loop_
_entity.id
_entity.type
_entity.pdbx_description
1 polymer ?
#
loop_
_entity_poly.entity_id
_entity_poly.type
_entity_poly.pdbx_seq_one_letter_code
_entity_poly.pdbx_strand_id
1 'polypeptide(L)'
;MSVSVILLGNTGSDPFPCIDNLPAFYQRKHMNTVFVSLGCSKSALADLEIAEPLGCPIFVMPAGGNEEWAELTRVLKAHRREPENSKYEFTEKAESKWILSKNIRFQDSLPWWTTGEIDLSGQKIKTRDFLSWTESICSTMKLNGDVRIDIMKVDLPAELERGVLMSMLNSGIRPSFIMVKWNKLPNSDVATSITAGQLHNCGYQLLGKLNNKFIYYYNDNDVYMLCNFEDSSTPNPLIATIVSKIKYSKQNLEGPNVRCAPPSLAPIGETNTIIESEKTEPAPSSV
;
A
#
# COMPACT_ATOMS: atom_id res chain seq x y z
N MET A 1 -17.18 7.80 -3.22
CA MET A 1 -17.25 8.11 -1.77
C MET A 1 -16.00 8.90 -1.43
N SER A 2 -16.11 10.10 -0.87
CA SER A 2 -14.94 10.84 -0.39
C SER A 2 -14.49 10.20 0.91
N VAL A 3 -13.28 9.64 0.95
CA VAL A 3 -12.73 8.99 2.15
C VAL A 3 -11.89 10.02 2.90
N SER A 4 -12.26 10.34 4.14
CA SER A 4 -11.47 11.20 5.02
C SER A 4 -10.39 10.36 5.71
N VAL A 5 -9.21 10.95 5.92
CA VAL A 5 -8.10 10.31 6.63
C VAL A 5 -7.91 11.01 7.97
N ILE A 6 -7.92 10.23 9.04
CA ILE A 6 -7.62 10.63 10.41
C ILE A 6 -6.30 10.01 10.86
N LEU A 7 -5.82 10.40 12.03
CA LEU A 7 -4.66 9.80 12.66
C LEU A 7 -5.11 9.02 13.90
N LEU A 8 -4.74 7.75 13.97
CA LEU A 8 -4.96 6.88 15.13
C LEU A 8 -3.70 6.84 15.99
N GLY A 9 -3.87 6.71 17.30
CA GLY A 9 -2.79 6.75 18.28
C GLY A 9 -2.30 8.18 18.56
N ASN A 10 -3.11 9.20 18.28
CA ASN A 10 -2.75 10.62 18.45
C ASN A 10 -2.41 10.99 19.89
N THR A 11 -2.98 10.29 20.86
CA THR A 11 -2.65 10.49 22.27
C THR A 11 -1.33 9.83 22.65
N GLY A 12 -0.77 8.97 21.79
CA GLY A 12 0.54 8.36 21.97
C GLY A 12 1.61 9.06 21.14
N SER A 13 2.81 8.47 21.12
CA SER A 13 3.99 9.05 20.46
C SER A 13 4.14 8.66 18.99
N ASP A 14 3.30 7.76 18.47
CA ASP A 14 3.54 7.14 17.16
C ASP A 14 2.27 6.93 16.32
N PRO A 15 1.54 8.01 16.00
CA PRO A 15 0.25 7.90 15.31
C PRO A 15 0.40 7.33 13.89
N PHE A 16 -0.64 6.63 13.42
CA PHE A 16 -0.74 6.08 12.07
C PHE A 16 -1.92 6.70 11.31
N PRO A 17 -1.77 7.01 10.01
CA PRO A 17 -2.90 7.43 9.20
C PRO A 17 -3.88 6.27 9.01
N CYS A 18 -5.16 6.55 9.23
CA CYS A 18 -6.26 5.61 9.03
C CYS A 18 -7.45 6.31 8.39
N ILE A 19 -8.38 5.54 7.83
CA ILE A 19 -9.63 6.11 7.34
C ILE A 19 -10.54 6.51 8.51
N ASP A 20 -11.26 7.61 8.34
CA ASP A 20 -12.32 7.98 9.26
C ASP A 20 -13.47 6.96 9.19
N ASN A 21 -14.13 6.75 10.33
CA ASN A 21 -15.28 5.86 10.44
C ASN A 21 -15.03 4.44 9.90
N LEU A 22 -13.87 3.86 10.23
CA LEU A 22 -13.49 2.47 9.90
C LEU A 22 -14.63 1.45 10.16
N PRO A 23 -15.42 1.53 11.25
CA PRO A 23 -16.54 0.61 11.47
C PRO A 23 -17.57 0.60 10.35
N ALA A 24 -17.82 1.73 9.67
CA ALA A 24 -18.75 1.82 8.55
C ALA A 24 -18.35 0.91 7.37
N PHE A 25 -17.05 0.74 7.13
CA PHE A 25 -16.54 -0.15 6.08
C PHE A 25 -16.71 -1.64 6.44
N TYR A 26 -16.76 -1.96 7.73
CA TYR A 26 -16.74 -3.33 8.23
C TYR A 26 -17.99 -3.72 9.02
N GLN A 27 -19.11 -2.97 8.93
CA GLN A 27 -20.36 -3.23 9.68
C GLN A 27 -20.93 -4.64 9.47
N ARG A 28 -20.60 -5.31 8.36
CA ARG A 28 -21.04 -6.69 8.11
C ARG A 28 -20.09 -7.74 8.67
N LYS A 29 -18.83 -7.37 8.92
CA LYS A 29 -17.76 -8.29 9.35
C LYS A 29 -17.51 -8.19 10.86
N HIS A 30 -17.45 -6.98 11.44
CA HIS A 30 -17.18 -6.76 12.88
C HIS A 30 -16.08 -7.68 13.43
N MET A 31 -16.43 -8.61 14.33
CA MET A 31 -15.52 -9.58 14.95
C MET A 31 -14.85 -10.55 13.96
N ASN A 32 -15.39 -10.70 12.75
CA ASN A 32 -14.85 -11.50 11.66
C ASN A 32 -13.88 -10.70 10.76
N THR A 33 -13.54 -9.48 11.14
CA THR A 33 -12.51 -8.69 10.46
C THR A 33 -11.14 -9.27 10.79
N VAL A 34 -10.39 -9.67 9.77
CA VAL A 34 -9.03 -10.20 9.92
C VAL A 34 -8.05 -9.03 9.94
N PHE A 35 -7.69 -8.58 11.15
CA PHE A 35 -6.70 -7.51 11.34
C PHE A 35 -5.34 -8.08 11.71
N VAL A 36 -4.35 -7.78 10.88
CA VAL A 36 -2.95 -8.18 11.03
C VAL A 36 -2.07 -6.97 11.33
N SER A 37 -1.20 -7.10 12.33
CA SER A 37 -0.15 -6.13 12.66
C SER A 37 1.22 -6.81 12.62
N LEU A 38 2.07 -6.36 11.70
CA LEU A 38 3.41 -6.89 11.48
C LEU A 38 4.44 -5.88 11.99
N GLY A 39 5.20 -6.29 12.99
CA GLY A 39 6.27 -5.56 13.65
C GLY A 39 5.85 -4.94 14.99
N CYS A 40 6.58 -3.90 15.39
CA CYS A 40 6.40 -3.22 16.66
C CYS A 40 6.61 -1.71 16.46
N SER A 41 5.51 -0.96 16.47
CA SER A 41 5.55 0.51 16.50
C SER A 41 6.04 1.01 17.85
N LYS A 42 6.31 2.31 17.99
CA LYS A 42 6.67 2.85 19.32
C LYS A 42 5.48 2.93 20.28
N SER A 43 4.25 2.81 19.75
CA SER A 43 3.00 2.80 20.51
C SER A 43 2.05 1.75 19.95
N ALA A 44 1.33 1.05 20.83
CA ALA A 44 0.28 0.10 20.46
C ALA A 44 -1.06 0.78 20.12
N LEU A 45 -1.22 2.07 20.43
CA LEU A 45 -2.53 2.72 20.43
C LEU A 45 -3.21 2.71 19.06
N ALA A 46 -2.46 2.81 17.96
CA ALA A 46 -3.04 2.72 16.63
C ALA A 46 -3.69 1.36 16.38
N ASP A 47 -3.03 0.26 16.77
CA ASP A 47 -3.58 -1.10 16.65
C ASP A 47 -4.82 -1.28 17.53
N LEU A 48 -4.78 -0.76 18.77
CA LEU A 48 -5.91 -0.84 19.69
C LEU A 48 -7.11 0.00 19.21
N GLU A 49 -6.88 1.18 18.66
CA GLU A 49 -7.94 2.06 18.15
C GLU A 49 -8.59 1.55 16.86
N ILE A 50 -7.92 0.66 16.14
CA ILE A 50 -8.51 -0.11 15.03
C ILE A 50 -9.39 -1.22 15.58
N ALA A 51 -8.83 -2.03 16.50
CA ALA A 51 -9.46 -3.27 16.92
C ALA A 51 -10.65 -3.05 17.86
N GLU A 52 -10.59 -2.05 18.74
CA GLU A 52 -11.61 -1.74 19.74
C GLU A 52 -12.98 -1.47 19.11
N PRO A 53 -13.15 -0.53 18.17
CA PRO A 53 -14.46 -0.25 17.59
C PRO A 53 -14.95 -1.36 16.64
N LEU A 54 -14.04 -2.20 16.11
CA LEU A 54 -14.39 -3.35 15.28
C LEU A 54 -14.73 -4.60 16.10
N GLY A 55 -14.29 -4.66 17.35
CA GLY A 55 -14.38 -5.84 18.21
C GLY A 55 -13.60 -7.05 17.69
N CYS A 56 -12.60 -6.83 16.83
CA CYS A 56 -11.86 -7.90 16.16
C CYS A 56 -10.56 -8.28 16.91
N PRO A 57 -10.06 -9.51 16.75
CA PRO A 57 -8.72 -9.86 17.22
C PRO A 57 -7.64 -9.17 16.40
N ILE A 58 -6.47 -8.97 17.03
CA ILE A 58 -5.26 -8.47 16.39
C ILE A 58 -4.29 -9.64 16.26
N PHE A 59 -3.97 -10.03 15.03
CA PHE A 59 -2.93 -11.02 14.76
C PHE A 59 -1.58 -10.32 14.64
N VAL A 60 -0.71 -10.60 15.60
CA VAL A 60 0.56 -9.88 15.77
C VAL A 60 1.72 -10.77 15.42
N MET A 61 2.58 -10.31 14.52
CA MET A 61 3.93 -10.84 14.37
C MET A 61 4.89 -9.74 14.82
N PRO A 62 5.53 -9.83 16.00
CA PRO A 62 6.16 -8.67 16.65
C PRO A 62 7.54 -8.27 16.11
N ALA A 63 8.15 -9.01 15.19
CA ALA A 63 9.48 -8.78 14.58
C ALA A 63 10.46 -7.94 15.42
N GLY A 64 10.88 -8.49 16.58
CA GLY A 64 11.79 -7.83 17.52
C GLY A 64 11.14 -7.25 18.79
N GLY A 65 9.81 -7.10 18.82
CA GLY A 65 9.06 -6.49 19.94
C GLY A 65 8.30 -7.46 20.85
N ASN A 66 8.80 -8.69 21.07
CA ASN A 66 8.04 -9.71 21.80
C ASN A 66 7.72 -9.29 23.25
N GLU A 67 8.63 -8.60 23.91
CA GLU A 67 8.48 -8.19 25.31
C GLU A 67 7.47 -7.04 25.45
N GLU A 68 7.47 -6.10 24.51
CA GLU A 68 6.53 -4.99 24.39
C GLU A 68 5.10 -5.50 24.25
N TRP A 69 4.88 -6.43 23.31
CA TRP A 69 3.57 -7.05 23.10
C TRP A 69 3.14 -7.94 24.27
N ALA A 70 4.08 -8.60 24.95
CA ALA A 70 3.81 -9.36 26.16
C ALA A 70 3.41 -8.44 27.34
N GLU A 71 4.10 -7.30 27.52
CA GLU A 71 3.71 -6.28 28.48
C GLU A 71 2.32 -5.73 28.16
N LEU A 72 2.04 -5.40 26.90
CA LEU A 72 0.72 -4.94 26.47
C LEU A 72 -0.38 -5.93 26.87
N THR A 73 -0.17 -7.22 26.62
CA THR A 73 -1.14 -8.27 26.99
C THR A 73 -1.40 -8.30 28.50
N ARG A 74 -0.37 -8.08 29.33
CA ARG A 74 -0.52 -7.95 30.80
C ARG A 74 -1.30 -6.69 31.19
N VAL A 75 -0.97 -5.55 30.61
CA VAL A 75 -1.64 -4.26 30.86
C VAL A 75 -3.12 -4.35 30.49
N LEU A 76 -3.47 -4.90 29.33
CA LEU A 76 -4.85 -5.10 28.91
C LEU A 76 -5.60 -6.09 29.81
N LYS A 77 -4.94 -7.14 30.30
CA LYS A 77 -5.55 -8.10 31.23
C LYS A 77 -5.87 -7.46 32.59
N ALA A 78 -4.98 -6.61 33.10
CA ALA A 78 -5.14 -5.95 34.39
C ALA A 78 -5.93 -4.64 34.32
N HIS A 79 -6.15 -4.10 33.11
CA HIS A 79 -6.62 -2.73 32.87
C HIS A 79 -5.87 -1.68 33.71
N ARG A 80 -4.56 -1.90 33.87
CA ARG A 80 -3.69 -1.06 34.69
C ARG A 80 -2.26 -1.16 34.20
N ARG A 81 -1.59 -0.01 34.11
CA ARG A 81 -0.15 0.10 33.85
C ARG A 81 0.55 0.44 35.16
N GLU A 82 1.36 -0.48 35.67
CA GLU A 82 2.11 -0.26 36.92
C GLU A 82 3.44 0.45 36.61
N PRO A 83 3.66 1.68 37.10
CA PRO A 83 4.84 2.46 36.73
C PRO A 83 6.18 1.75 37.01
N GLU A 84 6.22 0.97 38.09
CA GLU A 84 7.40 0.23 38.55
C GLU A 84 7.76 -0.96 37.65
N ASN A 85 6.76 -1.50 36.92
CA ASN A 85 6.89 -2.72 36.11
C ASN A 85 6.74 -2.47 34.60
N SER A 86 6.50 -1.21 34.20
CA SER A 86 6.24 -0.85 32.80
C SER A 86 7.51 -0.28 32.18
N LYS A 87 8.12 -1.04 31.28
CA LYS A 87 9.44 -0.71 30.72
C LYS A 87 9.33 0.02 29.38
N TYR A 88 8.26 -0.22 28.64
CA TYR A 88 8.15 0.22 27.26
C TYR A 88 7.16 1.36 27.10
N GLU A 89 7.53 2.35 26.28
CA GLU A 89 6.64 3.41 25.80
C GLU A 89 5.47 2.84 24.98
N PHE A 90 5.68 1.67 24.37
CA PHE A 90 4.69 0.94 23.58
C PHE A 90 3.33 0.78 24.26
N THR A 91 3.33 0.59 25.58
CA THR A 91 2.13 0.30 26.38
C THR A 91 1.50 1.54 27.00
N GLU A 92 2.05 2.73 26.79
CA GLU A 92 1.53 3.96 27.37
C GLU A 92 0.07 4.22 26.92
N LYS A 93 -0.81 4.46 27.89
CA LYS A 93 -2.26 4.71 27.71
C LYS A 93 -3.06 3.50 27.21
N ALA A 94 -2.42 2.33 27.03
CA ALA A 94 -3.11 1.12 26.60
C ALA A 94 -4.14 0.64 27.63
N GLU A 95 -3.95 0.96 28.93
CA GLU A 95 -4.88 0.61 30.00
C GLU A 95 -6.28 1.24 29.83
N SER A 96 -6.39 2.33 29.06
CA SER A 96 -7.66 3.00 28.77
C SER A 96 -8.50 2.31 27.67
N LYS A 97 -7.92 1.32 26.98
CA LYS A 97 -8.56 0.63 25.85
C LYS A 97 -9.29 -0.63 26.30
N TRP A 98 -10.49 -0.85 25.79
CA TRP A 98 -11.36 -1.98 26.11
C TRP A 98 -11.17 -3.13 25.12
N ILE A 99 -9.97 -3.69 25.09
CA ILE A 99 -9.65 -4.89 24.31
C ILE A 99 -9.29 -6.02 25.26
N LEU A 100 -9.94 -7.16 25.08
CA LEU A 100 -9.61 -8.37 25.84
C LEU A 100 -8.21 -8.83 25.49
N SER A 101 -7.36 -9.11 26.48
CA SER A 101 -5.99 -9.59 26.26
C SER A 101 -5.90 -10.84 25.37
N LYS A 102 -6.89 -11.73 25.43
CA LYS A 102 -7.01 -12.91 24.54
C LYS A 102 -7.20 -12.59 23.05
N ASN A 103 -7.55 -11.34 22.72
CA ASN A 103 -7.71 -10.88 21.35
C ASN A 103 -6.37 -10.47 20.72
N ILE A 104 -5.29 -10.39 21.50
CA ILE A 104 -3.93 -10.28 20.97
C ILE A 104 -3.41 -11.68 20.66
N ARG A 105 -3.28 -12.00 19.37
CA ARG A 105 -2.94 -13.35 18.89
C ARG A 105 -1.56 -13.36 18.23
N PHE A 106 -0.57 -13.88 18.95
CA PHE A 106 0.80 -13.98 18.47
C PHE A 106 0.92 -14.98 17.32
N GLN A 107 1.64 -14.58 16.29
CA GLN A 107 2.09 -15.43 15.18
C GLN A 107 3.59 -15.68 15.35
N ASP A 108 4.00 -16.93 15.11
CA ASP A 108 5.36 -17.43 15.33
C ASP A 108 6.29 -17.25 14.12
N SER A 109 5.76 -16.74 13.02
CA SER A 109 6.43 -16.66 11.72
C SER A 109 6.04 -15.39 10.95
N LEU A 110 6.98 -14.85 10.19
CA LEU A 110 6.78 -13.77 9.23
C LEU A 110 6.06 -14.32 7.99
N PRO A 111 4.98 -13.67 7.51
CA PRO A 111 4.44 -14.00 6.19
C PRO A 111 5.43 -13.54 5.11
N TRP A 112 5.90 -14.48 4.29
CA TRP A 112 7.01 -14.28 3.35
C TRP A 112 6.82 -15.08 2.06
N TRP A 113 7.80 -14.98 1.16
CA TRP A 113 7.86 -15.70 -0.12
C TRP A 113 7.89 -17.22 0.02
N THR A 114 8.59 -17.70 1.06
CA THR A 114 8.83 -19.11 1.28
C THR A 114 8.84 -19.41 2.78
N THR A 115 8.49 -20.65 3.11
CA THR A 115 8.62 -21.18 4.47
C THR A 115 10.08 -21.54 4.76
N GLY A 116 10.59 -21.10 5.90
CA GLY A 116 11.99 -21.32 6.27
C GLY A 116 12.45 -20.37 7.37
N GLU A 117 13.69 -19.89 7.25
CA GLU A 117 14.28 -18.88 8.13
C GLU A 117 15.01 -17.83 7.29
N ILE A 118 14.89 -16.57 7.69
CA ILE A 118 15.71 -15.48 7.16
C ILE A 118 16.62 -14.96 8.27
N ASP A 119 17.85 -14.61 7.92
CA ASP A 119 18.78 -13.97 8.84
C ASP A 119 18.71 -12.45 8.68
N LEU A 120 18.39 -11.76 9.76
CA LEU A 120 18.32 -10.32 9.85
C LEU A 120 19.33 -9.83 10.87
N SER A 121 20.49 -9.41 10.37
CA SER A 121 21.56 -8.85 11.21
C SER A 121 21.98 -9.78 12.36
N GLY A 122 22.00 -11.10 12.12
CA GLY A 122 22.35 -12.12 13.10
C GLY A 122 21.16 -12.70 13.86
N GLN A 123 19.95 -12.18 13.66
CA GLN A 123 18.72 -12.74 14.22
C GLN A 123 18.00 -13.59 13.18
N LYS A 124 17.86 -14.90 13.48
CA LYS A 124 17.05 -15.80 12.68
C LYS A 124 15.56 -15.57 12.94
N ILE A 125 14.83 -15.24 11.89
CA ILE A 125 13.36 -15.09 11.92
C ILE A 125 12.74 -16.21 11.11
N LYS A 126 11.82 -16.96 11.72
CA LYS A 126 11.03 -17.97 11.02
C LYS A 126 10.10 -17.31 10.02
N THR A 127 10.02 -17.87 8.83
CA THR A 127 9.11 -17.43 7.77
C THR A 127 8.13 -18.53 7.41
N ARG A 128 6.96 -18.13 6.94
CA ARG A 128 5.96 -19.01 6.34
C ARG A 128 5.46 -18.37 5.06
N ASP A 129 5.21 -19.20 4.04
CA ASP A 129 4.56 -18.74 2.81
C ASP A 129 3.29 -17.92 3.12
N PHE A 130 3.15 -16.77 2.48
CA PHE A 130 2.13 -15.76 2.81
C PHE A 130 0.69 -16.32 2.73
N LEU A 131 0.39 -17.13 1.71
CA LEU A 131 -0.93 -17.72 1.54
C LEU A 131 -1.23 -18.70 2.68
N SER A 132 -0.34 -19.67 2.90
CA SER A 132 -0.50 -20.66 3.97
C SER A 132 -0.54 -20.04 5.37
N TRP A 133 0.19 -18.94 5.57
CA TRP A 133 0.13 -18.15 6.80
C TRP A 133 -1.25 -17.50 7.00
N THR A 134 -1.81 -16.93 5.93
CA THR A 134 -3.15 -16.33 5.94
C THR A 134 -4.24 -17.37 6.18
N GLU A 135 -4.14 -18.55 5.55
CA GLU A 135 -5.04 -19.68 5.77
C GLU A 135 -5.06 -20.13 7.23
N SER A 136 -3.89 -20.17 7.87
CA SER A 136 -3.76 -20.52 9.29
C SER A 136 -4.51 -19.52 10.17
N ILE A 137 -4.34 -18.21 9.92
CA ILE A 137 -5.07 -17.15 10.65
C ILE A 137 -6.59 -17.31 10.47
N CYS A 138 -7.06 -17.41 9.23
CA CYS A 138 -8.49 -17.54 8.92
C CYS A 138 -9.10 -18.79 9.57
N SER A 139 -8.35 -19.90 9.60
CA SER A 139 -8.75 -21.13 10.29
C SER A 139 -8.95 -20.92 11.79
N THR A 140 -8.08 -20.14 12.46
CA THR A 140 -8.26 -19.82 13.90
C THR A 140 -9.47 -18.91 14.18
N MET A 141 -9.96 -18.21 13.15
CA MET A 141 -11.20 -17.43 13.19
C MET A 141 -12.43 -18.21 12.74
N LYS A 142 -12.26 -19.48 12.34
CA LYS A 142 -13.31 -20.33 11.74
C LYS A 142 -13.88 -19.76 10.43
N LEU A 143 -13.06 -19.03 9.68
CA LEU A 143 -13.38 -18.51 8.34
C LEU A 143 -12.98 -19.53 7.27
N ASN A 144 -13.51 -20.75 7.37
CA ASN A 144 -13.13 -21.85 6.49
C ASN A 144 -13.53 -21.55 5.04
N GLY A 145 -12.55 -21.58 4.12
CA GLY A 145 -12.77 -21.29 2.69
C GLY A 145 -12.78 -19.79 2.33
N ASP A 146 -12.66 -18.91 3.32
CA ASP A 146 -12.65 -17.45 3.15
C ASP A 146 -11.27 -16.92 3.59
N VAL A 147 -10.27 -17.19 2.74
CA VAL A 147 -8.87 -16.83 3.00
C VAL A 147 -8.67 -15.37 2.65
N ARG A 148 -8.62 -14.51 3.67
CA ARG A 148 -8.45 -13.08 3.49
C ARG A 148 -7.72 -12.41 4.64
N ILE A 149 -7.21 -11.23 4.37
CA ILE A 149 -6.85 -10.23 5.37
C ILE A 149 -7.71 -9.02 5.06
N ASP A 150 -8.30 -8.40 6.08
CA ASP A 150 -9.15 -7.23 5.89
C ASP A 150 -8.36 -5.93 6.07
N ILE A 151 -7.50 -5.89 7.10
CA ILE A 151 -6.66 -4.75 7.45
C ILE A 151 -5.26 -5.29 7.74
N MET A 152 -4.23 -4.67 7.15
CA MET A 152 -2.83 -5.00 7.41
C MET A 152 -2.06 -3.75 7.81
N LYS A 153 -1.43 -3.77 8.98
CA LYS A 153 -0.44 -2.77 9.41
C LYS A 153 0.96 -3.36 9.33
N VAL A 154 1.90 -2.63 8.74
CA VAL A 154 3.29 -3.04 8.53
C VAL A 154 4.23 -1.96 9.10
N ASP A 155 4.93 -2.31 10.18
CA ASP A 155 5.99 -1.51 10.83
C ASP A 155 7.17 -2.44 11.16
N LEU A 156 7.80 -2.94 10.11
CA LEU A 156 8.89 -3.90 10.22
C LEU A 156 10.26 -3.19 10.15
N PRO A 157 11.29 -3.68 10.84
CA PRO A 157 12.63 -3.14 10.75
C PRO A 157 13.34 -3.57 9.45
N ALA A 158 14.51 -2.98 9.20
CA ALA A 158 15.49 -3.44 8.21
C ALA A 158 14.94 -3.62 6.78
N GLU A 159 13.98 -2.78 6.38
CA GLU A 159 13.41 -2.76 5.03
C GLU A 159 12.62 -4.03 4.65
N LEU A 160 12.26 -4.85 5.63
CA LEU A 160 11.45 -6.07 5.46
C LEU A 160 10.03 -5.81 4.97
N GLU A 161 9.52 -4.60 5.18
CA GLU A 161 8.18 -4.20 4.72
C GLU A 161 8.04 -4.44 3.21
N ARG A 162 9.10 -4.23 2.42
CA ARG A 162 9.07 -4.46 0.97
C ARG A 162 8.87 -5.92 0.64
N GLY A 163 9.63 -6.81 1.29
CA GLY A 163 9.54 -8.24 1.05
C GLY A 163 8.18 -8.82 1.45
N VAL A 164 7.62 -8.38 2.58
CA VAL A 164 6.27 -8.77 3.00
C VAL A 164 5.21 -8.28 2.01
N LEU A 165 5.26 -7.01 1.62
CA LEU A 165 4.27 -6.45 0.69
C LEU A 165 4.32 -7.11 -0.67
N MET A 166 5.52 -7.41 -1.18
CA MET A 166 5.68 -8.14 -2.43
C MET A 166 5.23 -9.61 -2.31
N SER A 167 5.49 -10.28 -1.18
CA SER A 167 4.98 -11.63 -0.90
C SER A 167 3.45 -11.65 -0.87
N MET A 168 2.84 -10.65 -0.24
CA MET A 168 1.39 -10.45 -0.22
C MET A 168 0.84 -10.30 -1.64
N LEU A 169 1.41 -9.43 -2.46
CA LEU A 169 0.95 -9.21 -3.83
C LEU A 169 1.01 -10.50 -4.65
N ASN A 170 2.11 -11.26 -4.54
CA ASN A 170 2.28 -12.53 -5.25
C ASN A 170 1.36 -13.65 -4.75
N SER A 171 0.97 -13.64 -3.48
CA SER A 171 0.02 -14.63 -2.92
C SER A 171 -1.42 -14.48 -3.43
N GLY A 172 -1.74 -13.38 -4.10
CA GLY A 172 -3.12 -13.06 -4.50
C GLY A 172 -3.99 -12.47 -3.39
N ILE A 173 -3.51 -12.43 -2.13
CA ILE A 173 -4.24 -11.79 -1.03
C ILE A 173 -4.27 -10.27 -1.22
N ARG A 174 -5.43 -9.65 -1.04
CA ARG A 174 -5.66 -8.21 -1.21
C ARG A 174 -6.36 -7.60 0.00
N PRO A 175 -5.63 -7.19 1.06
CA PRO A 175 -6.21 -6.45 2.15
C PRO A 175 -6.95 -5.21 1.67
N SER A 176 -8.13 -4.93 2.22
CA SER A 176 -8.87 -3.72 1.84
C SER A 176 -8.10 -2.45 2.24
N PHE A 177 -7.45 -2.47 3.40
CA PHE A 177 -6.55 -1.40 3.83
C PHE A 177 -5.17 -1.92 4.18
N ILE A 178 -4.15 -1.21 3.70
CA ILE A 178 -2.75 -1.42 4.08
C ILE A 178 -2.22 -0.14 4.68
N MET A 179 -1.79 -0.20 5.93
CA MET A 179 -1.01 0.85 6.58
C MET A 179 0.44 0.40 6.62
N VAL A 180 1.34 1.18 6.05
CA VAL A 180 2.77 0.84 6.01
C VAL A 180 3.59 2.02 6.48
N LYS A 181 4.56 1.74 7.34
CA LYS A 181 5.67 2.63 7.62
C LYS A 181 6.86 2.18 6.79
N TRP A 182 7.27 2.99 5.83
CA TRP A 182 8.46 2.71 5.05
C TRP A 182 9.71 3.13 5.81
N ASN A 183 10.72 2.26 5.85
CA ASN A 183 12.02 2.62 6.42
C ASN A 183 12.74 3.67 5.57
N LYS A 184 12.54 3.63 4.24
CA LYS A 184 13.00 4.66 3.29
C LYS A 184 11.81 5.21 2.51
N LEU A 185 11.84 6.48 2.11
CA LEU A 185 10.70 7.04 1.38
C LEU A 185 10.65 6.55 -0.07
N PRO A 186 9.45 6.28 -0.63
CA PRO A 186 9.30 5.90 -2.04
C PRO A 186 9.86 6.94 -3.03
N ASN A 187 9.99 8.20 -2.65
CA ASN A 187 10.54 9.24 -3.52
C ASN A 187 12.08 9.34 -3.46
N SER A 188 12.72 8.66 -2.51
CA SER A 188 14.17 8.74 -2.29
C SER A 188 14.90 7.42 -2.50
N ASP A 189 14.21 6.30 -2.47
CA ASP A 189 14.80 4.96 -2.57
C ASP A 189 14.10 4.13 -3.65
N VAL A 190 14.87 3.72 -4.66
CA VAL A 190 14.35 3.03 -5.85
C VAL A 190 13.65 1.72 -5.52
N ALA A 191 14.22 0.91 -4.61
CA ALA A 191 13.62 -0.35 -4.22
C ALA A 191 12.23 -0.12 -3.58
N THR A 192 12.11 0.90 -2.73
CA THR A 192 10.85 1.30 -2.13
C THR A 192 9.89 1.89 -3.17
N SER A 193 10.38 2.71 -4.12
CA SER A 193 9.58 3.21 -5.24
C SER A 193 8.94 2.07 -6.03
N ILE A 194 9.71 1.01 -6.31
CA ILE A 194 9.24 -0.17 -7.04
C ILE A 194 8.11 -0.83 -6.26
N THR A 195 8.29 -1.15 -4.98
CA THR A 195 7.22 -1.80 -4.19
C THR A 195 5.98 -0.93 -4.06
N ALA A 196 6.12 0.37 -3.81
CA ALA A 196 4.97 1.29 -3.76
C ALA A 196 4.27 1.39 -5.14
N GLY A 197 5.04 1.42 -6.23
CA GLY A 197 4.51 1.37 -7.59
C GLY A 197 3.77 0.06 -7.89
N GLN A 198 4.27 -1.07 -7.38
CA GLN A 198 3.59 -2.37 -7.50
C GLN A 198 2.25 -2.39 -6.77
N LEU A 199 2.16 -1.81 -5.57
CA LEU A 199 0.87 -1.62 -4.90
C LEU A 199 -0.09 -0.83 -5.80
N HIS A 200 0.35 0.30 -6.35
CA HIS A 200 -0.48 1.11 -7.24
C HIS A 200 -0.95 0.36 -8.48
N ASN A 201 -0.05 -0.38 -9.13
CA ASN A 201 -0.39 -1.16 -10.31
C ASN A 201 -1.35 -2.31 -9.98
N CYS A 202 -1.23 -2.92 -8.80
CA CYS A 202 -2.15 -3.96 -8.32
C CYS A 202 -3.43 -3.39 -7.69
N GLY A 203 -3.87 -2.17 -8.04
CA GLY A 203 -5.17 -1.63 -7.65
C GLY A 203 -5.22 -0.98 -6.26
N TYR A 204 -4.08 -0.61 -5.67
CA TYR A 204 -4.08 0.19 -4.45
C TYR A 204 -3.99 1.70 -4.73
N GLN A 205 -4.87 2.46 -4.10
CA GLN A 205 -4.82 3.91 -4.09
C GLN A 205 -4.21 4.41 -2.78
N LEU A 206 -3.27 5.36 -2.86
CA LEU A 206 -2.79 6.08 -1.67
C LEU A 206 -3.89 7.05 -1.20
N LEU A 207 -4.35 6.89 0.03
CA LEU A 207 -5.36 7.76 0.63
C LEU A 207 -4.75 8.90 1.44
N GLY A 208 -3.62 8.65 2.11
CA GLY A 208 -2.98 9.65 2.96
C GLY A 208 -1.61 9.23 3.45
N LYS A 209 -0.86 10.21 3.96
CA LYS A 209 0.47 10.00 4.54
C LYS A 209 0.70 10.87 5.76
N LEU A 210 1.52 10.39 6.68
CA LEU A 210 2.12 11.13 7.77
C LEU A 210 3.60 10.71 7.86
N ASN A 211 4.52 11.63 7.57
CA ASN A 211 5.95 11.34 7.50
C ASN A 211 6.23 10.14 6.58
N ASN A 212 6.79 9.06 7.13
CA ASN A 212 7.07 7.81 6.42
C ASN A 212 5.95 6.76 6.55
N LYS A 213 4.78 7.11 7.11
CA LYS A 213 3.61 6.23 7.25
C LYS A 213 2.56 6.58 6.21
N PHE A 214 2.03 5.55 5.56
CA PHE A 214 1.13 5.67 4.41
C PHE A 214 -0.05 4.72 4.61
N ILE A 215 -1.23 5.13 4.14
CA ILE A 215 -2.41 4.28 4.06
C ILE A 215 -2.87 4.12 2.62
N TYR A 216 -3.02 2.85 2.22
CA TYR A 216 -3.49 2.44 0.92
C TYR A 216 -4.85 1.75 1.02
N TYR A 217 -5.68 1.92 0.00
CA TYR A 217 -6.98 1.28 -0.15
C TYR A 217 -7.05 0.51 -1.45
N TYR A 218 -7.47 -0.75 -1.40
CA TYR A 218 -7.67 -1.58 -2.58
C TYR A 218 -8.98 -1.24 -3.27
N ASN A 219 -8.94 -1.00 -4.58
CA ASN A 219 -10.09 -0.52 -5.36
C ASN A 219 -10.38 -1.33 -6.64
N ASP A 220 -9.83 -2.54 -6.74
CA ASP A 220 -9.96 -3.47 -7.88
C ASP A 220 -9.43 -2.95 -9.24
N ASN A 221 -8.87 -1.74 -9.34
CA ASN A 221 -8.33 -1.21 -10.60
C ASN A 221 -6.90 -1.68 -10.84
N ASP A 222 -6.73 -2.96 -11.16
CA ASP A 222 -5.43 -3.57 -11.44
C ASP A 222 -4.99 -3.30 -12.90
N VAL A 223 -3.86 -2.62 -13.06
CA VAL A 223 -3.25 -2.27 -14.35
C VAL A 223 -2.78 -3.52 -15.09
N TYR A 224 -2.39 -4.58 -14.38
CA TYR A 224 -1.91 -5.82 -15.00
C TYR A 224 -3.01 -6.57 -15.76
N MET A 225 -4.29 -6.24 -15.52
CA MET A 225 -5.40 -6.76 -16.32
C MET A 225 -5.38 -6.29 -17.78
N LEU A 226 -4.59 -5.26 -18.09
CA LEU A 226 -4.34 -4.82 -19.47
C LEU A 226 -3.30 -5.69 -20.19
N CYS A 227 -2.48 -6.44 -19.46
CA CYS A 227 -1.43 -7.25 -20.04
C CYS A 227 -2.02 -8.50 -20.71
N ASN A 228 -1.77 -8.65 -22.01
CA ASN A 228 -2.04 -9.87 -22.74
C ASN A 228 -0.70 -10.53 -23.11
N PHE A 229 -0.38 -11.63 -22.44
CA PHE A 229 0.88 -12.35 -22.67
C PHE A 229 0.84 -13.28 -23.90
N GLU A 230 -0.32 -13.44 -24.52
CA GLU A 230 -0.47 -14.15 -25.80
C GLU A 230 -0.21 -13.22 -27.00
N ASP A 231 -0.28 -11.90 -26.82
CA ASP A 231 -0.05 -10.91 -27.88
C ASP A 231 1.40 -10.38 -27.83
N SER A 232 2.23 -10.90 -28.74
CA SER A 232 3.62 -10.46 -28.90
C SER A 232 3.77 -9.16 -29.70
N SER A 233 2.69 -8.62 -30.27
CA SER A 233 2.73 -7.41 -31.11
C SER A 233 2.76 -6.12 -30.29
N THR A 234 2.38 -6.19 -29.01
CA THR A 234 2.26 -5.03 -28.13
C THR A 234 3.48 -4.91 -27.20
N PRO A 235 4.39 -3.93 -27.39
CA PRO A 235 5.59 -3.82 -26.57
C PRO A 235 5.30 -3.34 -25.14
N ASN A 236 4.25 -2.53 -24.93
CA ASN A 236 3.80 -2.11 -23.61
C ASN A 236 2.27 -1.87 -23.62
N PRO A 237 1.48 -2.70 -22.91
CA PRO A 237 0.01 -2.61 -22.91
C PRO A 237 -0.55 -1.28 -22.39
N LEU A 238 0.10 -0.66 -21.40
CA LEU A 238 -0.30 0.64 -20.87
C LEU A 238 -0.11 1.74 -21.93
N ILE A 239 1.06 1.78 -22.57
CA ILE A 239 1.36 2.75 -23.63
C ILE A 239 0.41 2.56 -24.82
N ALA A 240 0.17 1.31 -25.23
CA ALA A 240 -0.79 0.99 -26.28
C ALA A 240 -2.19 1.51 -25.96
N THR A 241 -2.66 1.31 -24.73
CA THR A 241 -3.95 1.82 -24.25
C THR A 241 -4.01 3.35 -24.28
N ILE A 242 -2.97 4.04 -23.81
CA ILE A 242 -2.89 5.51 -23.85
C ILE A 242 -2.93 6.03 -25.29
N VAL A 243 -2.09 5.47 -26.17
CA VAL A 243 -2.02 5.88 -27.58
C VAL A 243 -3.35 5.65 -28.29
N SER A 244 -4.02 4.52 -28.05
CA SER A 244 -5.33 4.22 -28.65
C SER A 244 -6.41 5.22 -28.23
N LYS A 245 -6.49 5.57 -26.94
CA LYS A 245 -7.45 6.56 -26.42
C LYS A 245 -7.20 7.96 -26.97
N ILE A 246 -5.93 8.37 -27.09
CA ILE A 246 -5.56 9.67 -27.68
C ILE A 246 -5.96 9.72 -29.16
N LYS A 247 -5.67 8.66 -29.93
CA LYS A 247 -6.06 8.58 -31.34
C LYS A 247 -7.57 8.64 -31.54
N TYR A 248 -8.32 7.89 -30.72
CA TYR A 248 -9.79 7.91 -30.73
C TYR A 248 -10.35 9.30 -30.41
N SER A 249 -9.80 9.99 -29.40
CA SER A 249 -10.21 11.35 -29.06
C SER A 249 -9.95 12.35 -30.19
N LYS A 250 -8.86 12.22 -30.94
CA LYS A 250 -8.55 13.09 -32.08
C LYS A 250 -9.51 12.86 -33.25
N GLN A 251 -9.84 11.61 -33.56
CA GLN A 251 -10.78 11.27 -34.63
C GLN A 251 -12.21 11.78 -34.33
N ASN A 252 -12.63 11.78 -33.06
CA ASN A 252 -13.93 12.33 -32.66
C ASN A 252 -13.97 13.86 -32.60
N LEU A 253 -12.82 14.54 -32.54
CA LEU A 253 -12.72 15.99 -32.67
C LEU A 253 -12.71 16.44 -34.15
N GLU A 254 -12.54 15.52 -35.09
CA GLU A 254 -12.44 15.79 -36.54
C GLU A 254 -13.67 15.29 -37.35
N GLY A 255 -14.80 14.97 -36.70
CA GLY A 255 -16.10 14.64 -37.35
C GLY A 255 -16.97 15.87 -37.74
N PRO A 256 -17.95 15.73 -38.65
CA PRO A 256 -18.06 16.51 -39.89
C PRO A 256 -18.53 17.97 -39.71
N ASN A 257 -17.77 18.89 -40.34
CA ASN A 257 -18.20 20.21 -40.84
C ASN A 257 -19.29 20.95 -40.05
N VAL A 258 -18.91 21.69 -38.99
CA VAL A 258 -19.42 23.06 -38.88
C VAL A 258 -18.46 23.92 -39.68
N ARG A 259 -18.81 24.16 -40.96
CA ARG A 259 -18.14 25.18 -41.78
C ARG A 259 -18.36 26.54 -41.11
N CYS A 260 -17.48 26.92 -40.21
CA CYS A 260 -17.26 28.33 -39.95
C CYS A 260 -16.55 28.85 -41.19
N ALA A 261 -17.31 29.54 -42.04
CA ALA A 261 -16.76 30.25 -43.19
C ALA A 261 -15.61 31.14 -42.69
N PRO A 262 -14.42 31.07 -43.30
CA PRO A 262 -13.37 32.03 -42.95
C PRO A 262 -13.86 33.44 -43.32
N PRO A 263 -13.63 34.44 -42.46
CA PRO A 263 -13.94 35.81 -42.81
C PRO A 263 -13.13 36.18 -44.06
N SER A 264 -13.85 36.70 -45.06
CA SER A 264 -13.31 37.25 -46.31
C SER A 264 -12.20 38.25 -46.00
N LEU A 265 -10.95 37.86 -46.22
CA LEU A 265 -9.82 38.78 -46.30
C LEU A 265 -9.78 39.37 -47.71
N ALA A 266 -10.02 40.68 -47.80
CA ALA A 266 -9.81 41.46 -49.01
C ALA A 266 -8.32 41.38 -49.44
N PRO A 267 -8.01 41.46 -50.74
CA PRO A 267 -6.66 41.21 -51.24
C PRO A 267 -5.78 42.43 -50.99
N ILE A 268 -4.60 42.20 -50.40
CA ILE A 268 -3.51 43.17 -50.38
C ILE A 268 -2.33 42.57 -51.14
N GLY A 269 -2.10 43.13 -52.32
CA GLY A 269 -0.78 43.62 -52.76
C GLY A 269 0.33 42.58 -52.95
N GLU A 270 0.59 42.28 -54.21
CA GLU A 270 1.80 41.66 -54.73
C GLU A 270 3.09 42.33 -54.20
N THR A 271 4.10 41.53 -53.87
CA THR A 271 5.49 41.88 -54.21
C THR A 271 6.35 40.63 -54.31
N ASN A 272 6.82 40.40 -55.53
CA ASN A 272 7.81 39.39 -55.91
C ASN A 272 9.20 39.76 -55.37
N THR A 273 9.97 38.82 -54.83
CA THR A 273 11.42 38.70 -55.12
C THR A 273 11.97 37.29 -54.88
N ILE A 274 12.07 36.57 -55.99
CA ILE A 274 13.13 35.70 -56.53
C ILE A 274 14.34 35.32 -55.63
N ILE A 275 14.52 34.01 -55.38
CA ILE A 275 15.57 33.02 -55.79
C ILE A 275 17.01 33.27 -55.24
N GLU A 276 17.60 32.32 -54.51
CA GLU A 276 18.74 31.50 -54.97
C GLU A 276 19.22 30.44 -53.97
N SER A 277 19.57 29.30 -54.56
CA SER A 277 20.02 28.01 -54.04
C SER A 277 21.54 27.89 -54.09
N GLU A 278 22.17 27.14 -53.17
CA GLU A 278 23.37 26.31 -53.43
C GLU A 278 23.65 25.42 -52.19
N LYS A 279 23.49 24.09 -52.29
CA LYS A 279 24.50 23.05 -52.57
C LYS A 279 25.70 23.04 -51.60
N THR A 280 25.76 22.10 -50.66
CA THR A 280 26.53 20.82 -50.67
C THR A 280 28.04 20.99 -50.48
N GLU A 281 28.60 20.49 -49.37
CA GLU A 281 29.53 19.33 -49.31
C GLU A 281 30.24 19.17 -47.94
N PRO A 282 30.82 17.98 -47.63
CA PRO A 282 30.96 17.46 -46.27
C PRO A 282 32.39 17.58 -45.68
N ALA A 283 32.49 17.05 -44.45
CA ALA A 283 33.63 17.03 -43.54
C ALA A 283 34.98 16.52 -44.09
N PRO A 284 36.10 16.87 -43.42
CA PRO A 284 37.28 16.04 -43.39
C PRO A 284 37.51 15.38 -42.02
N SER A 285 38.02 14.16 -42.10
CA SER A 285 38.47 13.26 -41.06
C SER A 285 39.82 13.65 -40.43
N SER A 286 40.03 13.11 -39.23
CA SER A 286 41.28 12.65 -38.62
C SER A 286 42.43 13.65 -38.36
N VAL A 287 42.67 13.91 -37.07
CA VAL A 287 43.92 13.57 -36.38
C VAL A 287 43.57 12.86 -35.08
#